data_AF-A0A4Q5LJV4-F1
#
_entry.id   AF-A0A4Q5LJV4-F1
#
_cell.length_a   1.000
_cell.length_b   1.000
_cell.length_c   1.000
_cell.angle_alpha   90.00
_cell.angle_beta   90.00
_cell.angle_gamma   90.00
#
_symmetry.space_group_name_H-M   'P 1'
#
loop_
_entity.id
_entity.type
_entity.pdbx_description
1 polymer ?
#
loop_
_entity_poly.entity_id
_entity_poly.type
_entity_poly.pdbx_seq_one_letter_code
_entity_poly.pdbx_strand_id
1 'polypeptide(L)'
;MLKRAGLLKELATLRQSDSLRQARQKHQVDSLRKFVNGFGVVPFRDTLFYIFTRQGSFTPKDRAEAIAKRISNLSDDYSFRADSLKLVAAEQTEDIFYKNNLLVSVNDQDALWQNTGKEQLAAQWKTLIGVAVKQNQQETSWGTLLKEGGMALVVIILVIALIYAIGRLFRWVLSKTQSADAWYTRGIKIKNYELVNASQSVYVLHGLIRLVKWVSIIVLIYLALPVLFGIFPFTKNISDTLLGYITTPLKKVGIAIWDYIPNLMTILVLVVIFRYVLKFFSYIKVEIEQGKLTIPGFYADWANPTYQIMRVLILAFALVVIFPYMPGSDSQIFKGVSVFVGVLFTFGSAGFREYSCWACTDLHARL
;
A
#
# COMPACT_ATOMS: atom_id res chain seq x y z
N MET A 1 55.05 13.42 57.08
CA MET A 1 53.59 13.46 56.82
C MET A 1 53.13 14.73 56.10
N LEU A 2 53.69 15.92 56.37
CA LEU A 2 53.30 17.20 55.74
C LEU A 2 53.37 17.24 54.19
N LYS A 3 54.41 16.65 53.58
CA LYS A 3 54.55 16.59 52.10
C LYS A 3 53.42 15.81 51.42
N ARG A 4 52.91 14.74 52.04
CA ARG A 4 51.83 13.91 51.50
C ARG A 4 50.48 14.65 51.53
N ALA A 5 50.23 15.42 52.59
CA ALA A 5 49.02 16.23 52.71
C ALA A 5 48.98 17.38 51.67
N GLY A 6 50.13 18.02 51.41
CA GLY A 6 50.27 19.04 50.36
C GLY A 6 49.97 18.48 48.96
N LEU A 7 50.57 17.33 48.61
CA LEU A 7 50.34 16.67 47.33
C LEU A 7 48.89 16.22 47.14
N LEU A 8 48.23 15.73 48.19
CA LEU A 8 46.80 15.35 48.11
C LEU A 8 45.89 16.56 47.89
N LYS A 9 46.23 17.72 48.48
CA LYS A 9 45.49 18.96 48.27
C LYS A 9 45.67 19.48 46.84
N GLU A 10 46.89 19.43 46.32
CA GLU A 10 47.21 19.79 44.93
C GLU A 10 46.50 18.88 43.93
N LEU A 11 46.50 17.57 44.17
CA LEU A 11 45.81 16.59 43.34
C LEU A 11 44.28 16.77 43.38
N ALA A 12 43.72 17.14 44.54
CA ALA A 12 42.31 17.50 44.66
C ALA A 12 41.96 18.77 43.86
N THR A 13 42.81 19.80 43.91
CA THR A 13 42.60 21.03 43.13
C THR A 13 42.67 20.79 41.63
N LEU A 14 43.62 19.96 41.17
CA LEU A 14 43.73 19.58 39.76
C LEU A 14 42.50 18.79 39.27
N ARG A 15 42.04 17.83 40.07
CA ARG A 15 40.79 17.09 39.78
C ARG A 15 39.58 18.00 39.70
N GLN A 16 39.49 18.99 40.58
CA GLN A 16 38.39 19.94 40.58
C GLN A 16 38.43 20.86 39.34
N SER A 17 39.62 21.34 38.94
CA SER A 17 39.76 22.12 37.70
C SER A 17 39.45 21.31 36.45
N ASP A 18 39.87 20.04 36.40
CA ASP A 18 39.58 19.14 35.27
C ASP A 18 38.09 18.83 35.17
N SER A 19 37.43 18.59 36.30
CA SER A 19 35.98 18.36 36.36
C SER A 19 35.19 19.58 35.86
N LEU A 20 35.61 20.78 36.27
CA LEU A 20 34.99 22.03 35.80
C LEU A 20 35.23 22.27 34.30
N ARG A 21 36.41 21.92 33.79
CA ARG A 21 36.75 22.03 32.37
C ARG A 21 35.89 21.08 31.53
N GLN A 22 35.75 19.83 31.95
CA GLN A 22 34.88 18.84 31.29
C GLN A 22 33.41 19.28 31.30
N ALA A 23 32.91 19.80 32.43
CA ALA A 23 31.54 20.32 32.53
C ALA A 23 31.29 21.49 31.56
N ARG A 24 32.24 22.43 31.43
CA ARG A 24 32.16 23.53 30.45
C ARG A 24 32.15 23.03 29.01
N GLN A 25 33.03 22.09 28.68
CA GLN A 25 33.08 21.48 27.34
C GLN A 25 31.77 20.78 26.99
N LYS A 26 31.21 20.02 27.94
CA LYS A 26 29.90 19.36 27.77
C LYS A 26 28.80 20.37 27.48
N HIS A 27 28.71 21.45 28.26
CA HIS A 27 27.70 22.50 28.04
C HIS A 27 27.87 23.20 26.68
N GLN A 28 29.11 23.44 26.24
CA GLN A 28 29.40 24.02 24.94
C GLN A 28 28.98 23.07 23.81
N VAL A 29 29.24 21.77 23.91
CA VAL A 29 28.79 20.80 22.91
C VAL A 29 27.26 20.65 22.91
N ASP A 30 26.60 20.67 24.06
CA ASP A 30 25.14 20.64 24.16
C ASP A 30 24.48 21.85 23.47
N SER A 31 25.10 23.04 23.54
CA SER A 31 24.63 24.20 22.76
C SER A 31 24.85 24.04 21.26
N LEU A 32 25.95 23.41 20.84
CA LEU A 32 26.30 23.22 19.43
C LEU A 32 25.48 22.10 18.77
N ARG A 33 24.99 21.10 19.52
CA ARG A 33 24.09 20.04 19.01
C ARG A 33 22.85 20.57 18.30
N LYS A 34 22.37 21.76 18.65
CA LYS A 34 21.20 22.37 18.01
C LYS A 34 21.49 22.89 16.59
N PHE A 35 22.75 23.06 16.22
CA PHE A 35 23.14 23.77 14.99
C PHE A 35 24.19 23.05 14.14
N VAL A 36 24.87 22.02 14.67
CA VAL A 36 25.93 21.29 13.95
C VAL A 36 25.36 20.02 13.32
N ASN A 37 25.44 19.95 11.98
CA ASN A 37 25.11 18.75 11.23
C ASN A 37 26.28 17.76 11.26
N GLY A 38 26.02 16.51 11.66
CA GLY A 38 27.00 15.44 11.60
C GLY A 38 27.16 14.88 10.19
N PHE A 39 28.36 14.39 9.87
CA PHE A 39 28.63 13.72 8.59
C PHE A 39 28.57 12.20 8.78
N GLY A 40 27.67 11.55 8.04
CA GLY A 40 27.46 10.11 8.13
C GLY A 40 28.59 9.30 7.51
N VAL A 41 29.02 8.25 8.21
CA VAL A 41 29.94 7.24 7.67
C VAL A 41 29.09 6.19 6.95
N VAL A 42 29.11 6.24 5.62
CA VAL A 42 28.28 5.38 4.74
C VAL A 42 29.19 4.51 3.88
N PRO A 43 29.71 3.37 4.39
CA PRO A 43 30.59 2.50 3.62
C PRO A 43 29.85 1.64 2.59
N PHE A 44 28.54 1.43 2.78
CA PHE A 44 27.68 0.60 1.93
C PHE A 44 26.42 1.38 1.53
N ARG A 45 25.22 0.86 1.87
CA ARG A 45 23.91 1.49 1.56
C ARG A 45 23.34 2.33 2.68
N ASP A 46 23.82 2.16 3.90
CA ASP A 46 23.27 2.80 5.10
C ASP A 46 24.37 3.46 5.96
N THR A 47 23.96 4.42 6.78
CA THR A 47 24.85 5.19 7.66
C THR A 47 25.13 4.39 8.93
N LEU A 48 26.41 4.13 9.24
CA LEU A 48 26.78 3.42 10.47
C LEU A 48 26.78 4.32 11.70
N PHE A 49 27.34 5.51 11.58
CA PHE A 49 27.43 6.51 12.64
C PHE A 49 27.80 7.88 12.06
N TYR A 50 27.71 8.93 12.87
CA TYR A 50 28.00 10.31 12.48
C TYR A 50 29.29 10.82 13.12
N ILE A 51 30.07 11.57 12.35
CA ILE A 51 31.27 12.29 12.79
C ILE A 51 30.97 13.78 12.86
N PHE A 52 31.32 14.40 13.99
CA PHE A 52 31.09 15.83 14.26
C PHE A 52 32.39 16.62 14.41
N THR A 53 33.50 15.94 14.73
CA THR A 53 34.77 16.60 15.08
C THR A 53 35.81 16.51 13.97
N ARG A 54 36.72 17.48 13.96
CA ARG A 54 37.91 17.51 13.11
C ARG A 54 39.02 16.67 13.74
N GLN A 55 39.91 16.12 12.91
CA GLN A 55 41.11 15.42 13.38
C GLN A 55 42.33 15.87 12.59
N GLY A 56 43.22 16.62 13.24
CA GLY A 56 44.36 17.26 12.57
C GLY A 56 43.89 18.18 11.44
N SER A 57 44.36 17.93 10.22
CA SER A 57 43.96 18.66 9.00
C SER A 57 42.64 18.19 8.38
N PHE A 58 42.07 17.07 8.82
CA PHE A 58 40.84 16.52 8.24
C PHE A 58 39.60 17.27 8.74
N THR A 59 38.75 17.71 7.80
CA THR A 59 37.41 18.17 8.14
C THR A 59 36.53 16.99 8.61
N PRO A 60 35.42 17.22 9.32
CA PRO A 60 34.56 16.11 9.76
C PRO A 60 34.01 15.30 8.59
N LYS A 61 33.76 15.96 7.44
CA LYS A 61 33.36 15.33 6.17
C LYS A 61 34.47 14.44 5.62
N ASP A 62 35.67 14.97 5.43
CA ASP A 62 36.80 14.22 4.85
C ASP A 62 37.15 13.01 5.73
N ARG A 63 37.03 13.17 7.06
CA ARG A 63 37.22 12.10 8.02
C ARG A 63 36.15 11.01 7.85
N ALA A 64 34.87 11.39 7.73
CA ALA A 64 33.78 10.43 7.52
C ALA A 64 33.95 9.65 6.21
N GLU A 65 34.34 10.31 5.11
CA GLU A 65 34.59 9.68 3.81
C GLU A 65 35.81 8.75 3.84
N ALA A 66 36.91 9.17 4.48
CA ALA A 66 38.10 8.33 4.63
C ALA A 66 37.82 7.08 5.47
N ILE A 67 37.05 7.21 6.55
CA ILE A 67 36.61 6.08 7.37
C ILE A 67 35.71 5.15 6.56
N ALA A 68 34.72 5.69 5.85
CA ALA A 68 33.80 4.91 5.02
C ALA A 68 34.57 4.08 3.98
N LYS A 69 35.55 4.69 3.30
CA LYS A 69 36.40 4.00 2.32
C LYS A 69 37.26 2.90 2.94
N ARG A 70 37.80 3.11 4.15
CA ARG A 70 38.57 2.07 4.85
C ARG A 70 37.68 0.89 5.26
N ILE A 71 36.45 1.17 5.70
CA ILE A 71 35.47 0.14 6.07
C ILE A 71 34.97 -0.61 4.84
N SER A 72 34.70 0.07 3.72
CA SER A 72 34.28 -0.60 2.48
C SER A 72 35.36 -1.57 1.98
N ASN A 73 36.64 -1.17 2.03
CA ASN A 73 37.74 -2.05 1.63
C ASN A 73 37.88 -3.31 2.51
N LEU A 74 37.30 -3.33 3.73
CA LEU A 74 37.28 -4.54 4.56
C LEU A 74 36.36 -5.60 3.99
N SER A 75 35.27 -5.22 3.32
CA SER A 75 34.35 -6.22 2.79
C SER A 75 34.96 -7.04 1.67
N ASP A 76 35.97 -6.50 0.97
CA ASP A 76 36.69 -7.20 -0.10
C ASP A 76 37.58 -8.33 0.43
N ASP A 77 37.92 -8.32 1.73
CA ASP A 77 38.71 -9.38 2.37
C ASP A 77 37.79 -10.49 2.91
N TYR A 78 37.61 -11.54 2.13
CA TYR A 78 36.82 -12.73 2.49
C TYR A 78 37.32 -13.48 3.74
N SER A 79 38.51 -13.16 4.26
CA SER A 79 39.02 -13.71 5.54
C SER A 79 38.57 -12.93 6.77
N PHE A 80 37.82 -11.83 6.59
CA PHE A 80 37.36 -10.99 7.68
C PHE A 80 36.49 -11.75 8.68
N ARG A 81 36.75 -11.52 9.97
CA ARG A 81 35.91 -11.99 11.09
C ARG A 81 35.68 -10.81 12.02
N ALA A 82 34.47 -10.63 12.55
CA ALA A 82 34.19 -9.50 13.47
C ALA A 82 35.17 -9.46 14.67
N ASP A 83 35.60 -10.62 15.16
CA ASP A 83 36.54 -10.77 16.28
C ASP A 83 37.98 -10.34 15.95
N SER A 84 38.31 -10.19 14.66
CA SER A 84 39.64 -9.76 14.21
C SER A 84 39.86 -8.25 14.34
N LEU A 85 38.79 -7.48 14.57
CA LEU A 85 38.88 -6.06 14.90
C LEU A 85 39.47 -5.90 16.31
N LYS A 86 40.58 -5.18 16.41
CA LYS A 86 41.27 -4.92 17.68
C LYS A 86 41.07 -3.47 18.11
N LEU A 87 40.83 -3.28 19.39
CA LEU A 87 40.88 -1.98 20.04
C LEU A 87 42.28 -1.79 20.61
N VAL A 88 42.89 -0.65 20.34
CA VAL A 88 44.23 -0.31 20.81
C VAL A 88 44.16 1.08 21.44
N ALA A 89 44.45 1.15 22.73
CA ALA A 89 44.52 2.41 23.46
C ALA A 89 45.81 3.16 23.11
N ALA A 90 45.67 4.39 22.62
CA ALA A 90 46.73 5.37 22.47
C ALA A 90 46.57 6.50 23.50
N GLU A 91 47.55 7.38 23.64
CA GLU A 91 47.54 8.42 24.69
C GLU A 91 46.29 9.32 24.64
N GLN A 92 45.84 9.70 23.44
CA GLN A 92 44.71 10.62 23.23
C GLN A 92 43.54 10.00 22.48
N THR A 93 43.69 8.79 21.95
CA THR A 93 42.67 8.12 21.13
C THR A 93 42.52 6.66 21.47
N GLU A 94 41.34 6.11 21.22
CA GLU A 94 41.12 4.67 21.17
C GLU A 94 40.97 4.28 19.69
N ASP A 95 41.89 3.46 19.21
CA ASP A 95 42.00 3.14 17.78
C ASP A 95 41.44 1.75 17.47
N ILE A 96 40.68 1.67 16.38
CA ILE A 96 40.12 0.43 15.84
C ILE A 96 40.99 -0.02 14.68
N PHE A 97 41.66 -1.16 14.84
CA PHE A 97 42.52 -1.77 13.84
C PHE A 97 41.92 -3.04 13.24
N TYR A 98 42.17 -3.23 11.95
CA TYR A 98 42.08 -4.54 11.30
C TYR A 98 43.43 -4.91 10.70
N LYS A 99 44.02 -6.02 11.15
CA LYS A 99 45.40 -6.41 10.80
C LYS A 99 46.37 -5.24 11.08
N ASN A 100 46.92 -4.60 10.06
CA ASN A 100 47.83 -3.45 10.15
C ASN A 100 47.20 -2.13 9.70
N ASN A 101 45.90 -2.11 9.38
CA ASN A 101 45.21 -0.93 8.87
C ASN A 101 44.39 -0.26 9.98
N LEU A 102 44.67 1.02 10.21
CA LEU A 102 43.86 1.87 11.08
C LEU A 102 42.53 2.17 10.40
N LEU A 103 41.42 1.76 11.02
CA LEU A 103 40.08 2.04 10.50
C LEU A 103 39.57 3.37 11.02
N VAL A 104 39.51 3.49 12.34
CA VAL A 104 38.94 4.65 13.05
C VAL A 104 39.75 4.95 14.29
N SER A 105 39.98 6.23 14.55
CA SER A 105 40.52 6.71 15.83
C SER A 105 39.43 7.49 16.54
N VAL A 106 39.11 7.13 17.79
CA VAL A 106 38.09 7.81 18.60
C VAL A 106 38.78 8.71 19.60
N ASN A 107 38.47 10.01 19.59
CA ASN A 107 39.01 10.97 20.55
C ASN A 107 37.98 11.33 21.65
N ASP A 108 38.44 12.02 22.69
CA ASP A 108 37.55 12.44 23.80
C ASP A 108 36.45 13.40 23.35
N GLN A 109 36.68 14.19 22.29
CA GLN A 109 35.67 15.09 21.75
C GLN A 109 34.53 14.30 21.09
N ASP A 110 34.83 13.25 20.32
CA ASP A 110 33.85 12.35 19.70
C ASP A 110 32.98 11.68 20.76
N ALA A 111 33.61 11.21 21.83
CA ALA A 111 32.93 10.61 22.98
C ALA A 111 31.99 11.61 23.67
N LEU A 112 32.44 12.85 23.82
CA LEU A 112 31.66 13.93 24.41
C LEU A 112 30.46 14.33 23.53
N TRP A 113 30.59 14.31 22.20
CA TRP A 113 29.47 14.49 21.27
C TRP A 113 28.39 13.41 21.39
N GLN A 114 28.76 12.19 21.79
CA GLN A 114 27.86 11.04 21.96
C GLN A 114 27.50 10.74 23.44
N ASN A 115 27.84 11.62 24.38
CA ASN A 115 27.62 11.44 25.83
C ASN A 115 28.16 10.12 26.40
N THR A 116 29.30 9.64 25.89
CA THR A 116 29.90 8.36 26.28
C THR A 116 31.40 8.52 26.55
N GLY A 117 32.07 7.47 27.03
CA GLY A 117 33.53 7.40 27.14
C GLY A 117 34.17 6.95 25.81
N LYS A 118 35.43 7.33 25.57
CA LYS A 118 36.15 6.94 24.33
C LYS A 118 36.27 5.43 24.16
N GLU A 119 36.51 4.68 25.24
CA GLU A 119 36.62 3.21 25.14
C GLU A 119 35.26 2.57 24.80
N GLN A 120 34.19 3.09 25.40
CA GLN A 120 32.82 2.62 25.14
C GLN A 120 32.37 2.95 23.72
N LEU A 121 32.67 4.15 23.22
CA LEU A 121 32.34 4.56 21.86
C LEU A 121 33.09 3.71 20.83
N ALA A 122 34.40 3.49 21.04
CA ALA A 122 35.19 2.64 20.16
C ALA A 122 34.69 1.20 20.14
N ALA A 123 34.27 0.65 21.29
CA ALA A 123 33.65 -0.68 21.36
C ALA A 123 32.31 -0.74 20.61
N GLN A 124 31.46 0.28 20.73
CA GLN A 124 30.20 0.37 19.99
C GLN A 124 30.47 0.42 18.48
N TRP A 125 31.36 1.30 18.03
CA TRP A 125 31.73 1.42 16.62
C TRP A 125 32.36 0.14 16.07
N LYS A 126 33.22 -0.53 16.83
CA LYS A 126 33.77 -1.85 16.47
C LYS A 126 32.64 -2.84 16.19
N THR A 127 31.64 -2.94 17.06
CA THR A 127 30.51 -3.85 16.87
C THR A 127 29.69 -3.47 15.63
N LEU A 128 29.36 -2.18 15.46
CA LEU A 128 28.62 -1.70 14.28
C LEU A 128 29.35 -2.01 12.97
N ILE A 129 30.65 -1.73 12.90
CA ILE A 129 31.50 -2.03 11.74
C ILE A 129 31.54 -3.54 11.49
N GLY A 130 31.76 -4.35 12.53
CA GLY A 130 31.82 -5.80 12.41
C GLY A 130 30.53 -6.42 11.88
N VAL A 131 29.37 -5.94 12.35
CA VAL A 131 28.05 -6.37 11.87
C VAL A 131 27.84 -5.94 10.42
N ALA A 132 28.10 -4.68 10.09
CA ALA A 132 27.88 -4.14 8.74
C ALA A 132 28.75 -4.83 7.68
N VAL A 133 30.04 -5.03 7.96
CA VAL A 133 30.95 -5.72 7.04
C VAL A 133 30.55 -7.17 6.86
N LYS A 134 30.18 -7.87 7.95
CA LYS A 134 29.72 -9.26 7.89
C LYS A 134 28.42 -9.40 7.08
N GLN A 135 27.47 -8.49 7.28
CA GLN A 135 26.23 -8.47 6.53
C GLN A 135 26.50 -8.24 5.04
N ASN A 136 27.33 -7.25 4.70
CA ASN A 136 27.70 -6.99 3.31
C ASN A 136 28.38 -8.21 2.65
N GLN A 137 29.29 -8.88 3.36
CA GLN A 137 29.94 -10.11 2.87
C GLN A 137 28.98 -11.28 2.70
N GLN A 138 27.98 -11.43 3.56
CA GLN A 138 26.95 -12.47 3.40
C GLN A 138 26.08 -12.21 2.15
N GLU A 139 25.76 -10.94 1.88
CA GLU A 139 25.01 -10.52 0.71
C GLU A 139 25.82 -10.65 -0.61
N THR A 140 27.15 -10.58 -0.55
CA THR A 140 28.05 -10.69 -1.73
C THR A 140 28.81 -12.02 -1.84
N SER A 141 28.62 -12.96 -0.90
CA SER A 141 29.30 -14.26 -0.94
C SER A 141 28.88 -15.06 -2.16
N TRP A 142 29.85 -15.69 -2.84
CA TRP A 142 29.61 -16.57 -3.99
C TRP A 142 28.60 -17.70 -3.72
N GLY A 143 28.54 -18.20 -2.48
CA GLY A 143 27.54 -19.21 -2.08
C GLY A 143 26.11 -18.65 -2.07
N THR A 144 25.95 -17.39 -1.67
CA THR A 144 24.67 -16.67 -1.71
C THR A 144 24.26 -16.39 -3.16
N LEU A 145 25.20 -15.91 -3.99
CA LEU A 145 24.96 -15.66 -5.42
C LEU A 145 24.57 -16.93 -6.20
N LEU A 146 25.18 -18.09 -5.89
CA LEU A 146 24.80 -19.37 -6.47
C LEU A 146 23.40 -19.82 -6.05
N LYS A 147 23.04 -19.66 -4.77
CA LYS A 147 21.71 -19.95 -4.26
C LYS A 147 20.66 -19.04 -4.90
N GLU A 148 20.94 -17.75 -5.01
CA GLU A 148 20.10 -16.75 -5.68
C GLU A 148 19.94 -17.07 -7.16
N GLY A 149 21.03 -17.39 -7.86
CA GLY A 149 21.00 -17.83 -9.26
C GLY A 149 20.16 -19.10 -9.46
N GLY A 150 20.27 -20.06 -8.55
CA GLY A 150 19.44 -21.27 -8.55
C GLY A 150 17.95 -20.97 -8.36
N MET A 151 17.59 -20.10 -7.41
CA MET A 151 16.21 -19.66 -7.20
C MET A 151 15.67 -18.88 -8.41
N ALA A 152 16.48 -18.01 -9.00
CA ALA A 152 16.12 -17.27 -10.21
C ALA A 152 15.86 -18.21 -11.39
N LEU A 153 16.69 -19.25 -11.57
CA LEU A 153 16.48 -20.29 -12.57
C LEU A 153 15.13 -21.02 -12.38
N VAL A 154 14.80 -21.39 -11.14
CA VAL A 154 13.50 -22.02 -10.84
C VAL A 154 12.34 -21.11 -11.21
N VAL A 155 12.42 -19.81 -10.89
CA VAL A 155 11.39 -18.85 -11.26
C VAL A 155 11.29 -18.69 -12.78
N ILE A 156 12.41 -18.62 -13.50
CA ILE A 156 12.41 -18.56 -14.97
C ILE A 156 11.74 -19.80 -15.56
N ILE A 157 12.08 -20.99 -15.08
CA ILE A 157 11.46 -22.26 -15.52
C ILE A 157 9.95 -22.23 -15.26
N LEU A 158 9.53 -21.78 -14.08
CA LEU A 158 8.11 -21.63 -13.72
C LEU A 158 7.39 -20.67 -14.67
N VAL A 159 7.98 -19.52 -14.97
CA VAL A 159 7.41 -18.52 -15.89
C VAL A 159 7.28 -19.09 -17.29
N ILE A 160 8.30 -19.79 -17.79
CA ILE A 160 8.26 -20.47 -19.09
C ILE A 160 7.14 -21.52 -19.11
N ALA A 161 7.01 -22.32 -18.05
CA ALA A 161 5.95 -23.31 -17.92
C ALA A 161 4.56 -22.67 -17.93
N LEU A 162 4.37 -21.53 -17.25
CA LEU A 162 3.12 -20.77 -17.25
C LEU A 162 2.81 -20.16 -18.63
N ILE A 163 3.80 -19.61 -19.32
CA ILE A 163 3.64 -19.12 -20.70
C ILE A 163 3.19 -20.27 -21.63
N TYR A 164 3.82 -21.44 -21.48
CA TYR A 164 3.43 -22.63 -22.24
C TYR A 164 2.00 -23.08 -21.90
N ALA A 165 1.62 -23.08 -20.62
CA ALA A 165 0.27 -23.42 -20.15
C ALA A 165 -0.78 -22.45 -20.71
N ILE A 166 -0.53 -21.14 -20.69
CA ILE A 166 -1.37 -20.11 -21.32
C ILE A 166 -1.48 -20.41 -22.82
N GLY A 167 -0.36 -20.64 -23.51
CA GLY A 167 -0.37 -20.99 -24.93
C GLY A 167 -1.18 -22.25 -25.24
N ARG A 168 -1.15 -23.26 -24.37
CA ARG A 168 -1.96 -24.49 -24.49
C ARG A 168 -3.44 -24.22 -24.22
N LEU A 169 -3.78 -23.48 -23.16
CA LEU A 169 -5.14 -23.11 -22.82
C LEU A 169 -5.80 -22.33 -23.94
N PHE A 170 -5.13 -21.30 -24.47
CA PHE A 170 -5.67 -20.50 -25.56
C PHE A 170 -5.82 -21.30 -26.85
N ARG A 171 -4.91 -22.23 -27.15
CA ARG A 171 -5.08 -23.17 -28.29
C ARG A 171 -6.32 -24.06 -28.10
N TRP A 172 -6.53 -24.58 -26.89
CA TRP A 172 -7.70 -25.40 -26.56
C TRP A 172 -9.01 -24.61 -26.65
N VAL A 173 -9.03 -23.37 -26.16
CA VAL A 173 -10.17 -22.46 -26.31
C VAL A 173 -10.45 -22.24 -27.79
N LEU A 174 -9.41 -21.91 -28.58
CA LEU A 174 -9.54 -21.66 -30.02
C LEU A 174 -10.02 -22.88 -30.81
N SER A 175 -9.65 -24.10 -30.42
CA SER A 175 -10.13 -25.33 -31.07
C SER A 175 -11.59 -25.61 -30.71
N LYS A 176 -12.02 -25.32 -29.48
CA LYS A 176 -13.43 -25.35 -29.07
C LYS A 176 -14.28 -24.33 -29.83
N THR A 177 -13.69 -23.19 -30.23
CA THR A 177 -14.40 -22.14 -30.97
C THR A 177 -14.71 -22.52 -32.42
N GLN A 178 -13.98 -23.48 -33.00
CA GLN A 178 -14.17 -23.96 -34.38
C GLN A 178 -15.29 -24.99 -34.54
N SER A 179 -15.92 -25.42 -33.45
CA SER A 179 -17.09 -26.31 -33.51
C SER A 179 -18.29 -25.54 -34.11
N ALA A 180 -18.85 -26.06 -35.20
CA ALA A 180 -19.82 -25.37 -36.07
C ALA A 180 -21.15 -24.95 -35.41
N ASP A 181 -21.41 -25.35 -34.16
CA ASP A 181 -22.72 -25.25 -33.50
C ASP A 181 -22.87 -24.11 -32.48
N ALA A 182 -21.90 -23.20 -32.39
CA ALA A 182 -21.95 -22.16 -31.38
C ALA A 182 -22.81 -20.95 -31.79
N TRP A 183 -23.48 -20.31 -30.83
CA TRP A 183 -24.40 -19.18 -31.05
C TRP A 183 -23.82 -18.00 -31.86
N TYR A 184 -22.50 -17.83 -31.90
CA TYR A 184 -21.80 -16.79 -32.66
C TYR A 184 -21.59 -17.14 -34.15
N THR A 185 -21.69 -18.40 -34.56
CA THR A 185 -21.57 -18.81 -35.98
C THR A 185 -22.86 -18.59 -36.77
N ARG A 186 -24.00 -18.37 -36.09
CA ARG A 186 -25.32 -18.24 -36.74
C ARG A 186 -25.68 -16.82 -37.21
N GLY A 187 -24.83 -15.83 -36.92
CA GLY A 187 -25.07 -14.42 -37.27
C GLY A 187 -26.24 -13.83 -36.46
N ILE A 188 -26.06 -12.63 -35.91
CA ILE A 188 -27.15 -11.93 -35.22
C ILE A 188 -28.04 -11.30 -36.28
N LYS A 189 -29.13 -11.98 -36.66
CA LYS A 189 -30.13 -11.44 -37.58
C LYS A 189 -31.16 -10.61 -36.81
N ILE A 190 -31.13 -9.29 -36.99
CA ILE A 190 -32.23 -8.43 -36.57
C ILE A 190 -33.05 -8.10 -37.81
N LYS A 191 -34.25 -8.69 -37.88
CA LYS A 191 -35.24 -8.50 -38.94
C LYS A 191 -34.68 -8.78 -40.35
N ASN A 192 -34.21 -7.77 -41.07
CA ASN A 192 -33.74 -7.83 -42.48
C ASN A 192 -32.33 -7.25 -42.70
N TYR A 193 -31.55 -7.02 -41.63
CA TYR A 193 -30.18 -6.48 -41.74
C TYR A 193 -29.21 -7.42 -41.02
N GLU A 194 -28.28 -8.02 -41.77
CA GLU A 194 -27.13 -8.70 -41.19
C GLU A 194 -26.13 -7.63 -40.76
N LEU A 195 -26.25 -7.18 -39.50
CA LEU A 195 -25.35 -6.17 -38.91
C LEU A 195 -23.89 -6.62 -38.90
N VAL A 196 -23.62 -7.93 -38.85
CA VAL A 196 -22.27 -8.53 -38.88
C VAL A 196 -22.33 -9.88 -39.59
N ASN A 197 -21.55 -10.05 -40.67
CA ASN A 197 -21.42 -11.34 -41.35
C ASN A 197 -20.89 -12.41 -40.37
N ALA A 198 -21.43 -13.63 -40.42
CA ALA A 198 -21.00 -14.73 -39.54
C ALA A 198 -19.47 -14.97 -39.58
N SER A 199 -18.84 -14.79 -40.75
CA SER A 199 -17.39 -14.86 -40.94
C SER A 199 -16.62 -13.71 -40.26
N GLN A 200 -17.17 -12.49 -40.24
CA GLN A 200 -16.57 -11.33 -39.58
C GLN A 200 -16.61 -11.49 -38.05
N SER A 201 -17.70 -12.03 -37.51
CA SER A 201 -17.85 -12.27 -36.06
C SER A 201 -16.82 -13.26 -35.51
N VAL A 202 -16.53 -14.32 -36.28
CA VAL A 202 -15.49 -15.30 -35.95
C VAL A 202 -14.11 -14.65 -36.00
N TYR A 203 -13.79 -13.86 -37.03
CA TYR A 203 -12.51 -13.14 -37.11
C TYR A 203 -12.29 -12.18 -35.92
N VAL A 204 -13.32 -11.41 -35.55
CA VAL A 204 -13.27 -10.50 -34.39
C VAL A 204 -13.06 -11.29 -33.09
N LEU A 205 -13.76 -12.42 -32.91
CA LEU A 205 -13.61 -13.27 -31.73
C LEU A 205 -12.21 -13.89 -31.64
N HIS A 206 -11.66 -14.42 -32.73
CA HIS A 206 -10.28 -14.91 -32.77
C HIS A 206 -9.26 -13.79 -32.51
N GLY A 207 -9.52 -12.57 -33.02
CA GLY A 207 -8.73 -11.38 -32.74
C GLY A 207 -8.74 -11.04 -31.25
N LEU A 208 -9.92 -11.02 -30.62
CA LEU A 208 -10.10 -10.78 -29.19
C LEU A 208 -9.38 -11.85 -28.35
N ILE A 209 -9.55 -13.14 -28.67
CA ILE A 209 -8.89 -14.23 -27.96
C ILE A 209 -7.36 -14.11 -28.07
N ARG A 210 -6.84 -13.70 -29.24
CA ARG A 210 -5.41 -13.45 -29.45
C ARG A 210 -4.91 -12.24 -28.65
N LEU A 211 -5.69 -11.16 -28.60
CA LEU A 211 -5.39 -9.98 -27.79
C LEU A 211 -5.32 -10.36 -26.32
N VAL A 212 -6.34 -11.06 -25.81
CA VAL A 212 -6.38 -11.50 -24.41
C VAL A 212 -5.19 -12.41 -24.10
N LYS A 213 -4.81 -13.34 -24.99
CA LYS A 213 -3.60 -14.17 -24.84
C LYS A 213 -2.35 -13.31 -24.62
N TRP A 214 -2.11 -12.34 -25.48
CA TRP A 214 -0.94 -11.47 -25.39
C TRP A 214 -0.97 -10.60 -24.13
N VAL A 215 -2.12 -10.04 -23.78
CA VAL A 215 -2.30 -9.29 -22.53
C VAL A 215 -2.01 -10.19 -21.33
N SER A 216 -2.50 -11.43 -21.29
CA SER A 216 -2.20 -12.38 -20.21
C SER A 216 -0.70 -12.69 -20.10
N ILE A 217 0.00 -12.86 -21.22
CA ILE A 217 1.46 -13.08 -21.22
C ILE A 217 2.21 -11.84 -20.71
N ILE A 218 1.83 -10.65 -21.16
CA ILE A 218 2.46 -9.39 -20.71
C ILE A 218 2.24 -9.20 -19.20
N VAL A 219 1.02 -9.43 -18.72
CA VAL A 219 0.70 -9.36 -17.29
C VAL A 219 1.50 -10.39 -16.49
N LEU A 220 1.63 -11.62 -16.99
CA LEU A 220 2.44 -12.66 -16.35
C LEU A 220 3.92 -12.24 -16.24
N ILE A 221 4.51 -11.73 -17.31
CA ILE A 221 5.90 -11.25 -17.32
C ILE A 221 6.06 -10.08 -16.35
N TYR A 222 5.11 -9.13 -16.37
CA TYR A 222 5.10 -8.00 -15.46
C TYR A 222 5.05 -8.43 -13.99
N LEU A 223 4.25 -9.45 -13.66
CA LEU A 223 4.18 -10.02 -12.30
C LEU A 223 5.43 -10.81 -11.92
N ALA A 224 6.10 -11.45 -12.88
CA ALA A 224 7.31 -12.22 -12.64
C ALA A 224 8.54 -11.34 -12.36
N LEU A 225 8.61 -10.14 -12.95
CA LEU A 225 9.72 -9.19 -12.76
C LEU A 225 10.00 -8.86 -11.29
N PRO A 226 9.04 -8.39 -10.47
CA PRO A 226 9.27 -8.15 -9.06
C PRO A 226 9.76 -9.40 -8.33
N VAL A 227 9.20 -10.57 -8.63
CA VAL A 227 9.65 -11.83 -7.99
C VAL A 227 11.12 -12.13 -8.31
N LEU A 228 11.55 -11.95 -9.57
CA LEU A 228 12.95 -12.13 -9.96
C LEU A 228 13.87 -11.09 -9.30
N PHE A 229 13.45 -9.82 -9.26
CA PHE A 229 14.22 -8.76 -8.61
C PHE A 229 14.26 -8.89 -7.08
N GLY A 230 13.25 -9.51 -6.46
CA GLY A 230 13.21 -9.75 -5.02
C GLY A 230 14.21 -10.81 -4.56
N ILE A 231 14.66 -11.69 -5.47
CA ILE A 231 15.66 -12.73 -5.18
C ILE A 231 17.04 -12.12 -4.99
N PHE A 232 17.38 -11.06 -5.73
CA PHE A 232 18.67 -10.43 -5.63
C PHE A 232 18.64 -9.25 -4.64
N PRO A 233 19.55 -9.20 -3.65
CA PRO A 233 19.57 -8.15 -2.63
C PRO A 233 19.81 -6.77 -3.25
N PHE A 234 20.47 -6.72 -4.41
CA PHE A 234 20.76 -5.46 -5.06
C PHE A 234 19.53 -4.80 -5.70
N THR A 235 18.52 -5.58 -6.13
CA THR A 235 17.28 -5.13 -6.79
C THR A 235 16.02 -5.26 -5.92
N LYS A 236 16.16 -5.68 -4.66
CA LYS A 236 15.04 -5.85 -3.72
C LYS A 236 14.12 -4.62 -3.58
N ASN A 237 14.68 -3.41 -3.50
CA ASN A 237 13.87 -2.18 -3.42
C ASN A 237 13.01 -1.96 -4.68
N ILE A 238 13.50 -2.37 -5.85
CA ILE A 238 12.76 -2.30 -7.12
C ILE A 238 11.61 -3.33 -7.07
N SER A 239 11.87 -4.55 -6.58
CA SER A 239 10.81 -5.54 -6.34
C SER A 239 9.71 -5.00 -5.41
N ASP A 240 10.08 -4.44 -4.26
CA ASP A 240 9.12 -3.96 -3.27
C ASP A 240 8.24 -2.82 -3.82
N THR A 241 8.82 -1.93 -4.62
CA THR A 241 8.07 -0.85 -5.28
C THR A 241 7.12 -1.38 -6.36
N LEU A 242 7.57 -2.30 -7.23
CA LEU A 242 6.69 -2.92 -8.24
C LEU A 242 5.55 -3.74 -7.60
N LEU A 243 5.84 -4.54 -6.57
CA LEU A 243 4.82 -5.26 -5.82
C LEU A 243 3.85 -4.29 -5.14
N GLY A 244 4.36 -3.17 -4.62
CA GLY A 244 3.58 -2.10 -4.00
C GLY A 244 2.52 -1.53 -4.94
N TYR A 245 2.82 -1.34 -6.23
CA TYR A 245 1.86 -0.83 -7.21
C TYR A 245 0.64 -1.74 -7.42
N ILE A 246 0.76 -3.04 -7.16
CA ILE A 246 -0.32 -4.03 -7.34
C ILE A 246 -1.02 -4.30 -6.01
N THR A 247 -0.23 -4.58 -4.98
CA THR A 247 -0.73 -5.00 -3.67
C THR A 247 -1.41 -3.85 -2.92
N THR A 248 -0.94 -2.61 -3.07
CA THR A 248 -1.52 -1.46 -2.36
C THR A 248 -2.96 -1.20 -2.79
N PRO A 249 -3.29 -1.07 -4.10
CA PRO A 249 -4.68 -0.97 -4.53
C PRO A 249 -5.52 -2.18 -4.12
N LEU A 250 -4.99 -3.40 -4.30
CA LEU A 250 -5.74 -4.62 -3.98
C LEU A 250 -6.07 -4.72 -2.49
N LYS A 251 -5.12 -4.35 -1.62
CA LYS A 251 -5.32 -4.26 -0.17
C LYS A 251 -6.35 -3.21 0.19
N LYS A 252 -6.33 -2.04 -0.47
CA LYS A 252 -7.37 -1.01 -0.29
C LYS A 252 -8.75 -1.52 -0.66
N VAL A 253 -8.90 -2.23 -1.78
CA VAL A 253 -10.18 -2.85 -2.17
C VAL A 253 -10.61 -3.89 -1.14
N GLY A 254 -9.69 -4.77 -0.69
CA GLY A 254 -10.00 -5.78 0.32
C GLY A 254 -10.45 -5.19 1.65
N ILE A 255 -9.76 -4.15 2.12
CA ILE A 255 -10.14 -3.40 3.34
C ILE A 255 -11.50 -2.73 3.15
N ALA A 256 -11.74 -2.07 2.01
CA ALA A 256 -13.02 -1.44 1.72
C ALA A 256 -14.20 -2.43 1.71
N ILE A 257 -13.99 -3.65 1.19
CA ILE A 257 -14.99 -4.72 1.23
C ILE A 257 -15.24 -5.16 2.68
N TRP A 258 -14.18 -5.31 3.48
CA TRP A 258 -14.28 -5.71 4.88
C TRP A 258 -15.02 -4.67 5.72
N ASP A 259 -14.65 -3.40 5.56
CA ASP A 259 -15.27 -2.26 6.24
C ASP A 259 -16.72 -2.03 5.81
N TYR A 260 -17.13 -2.56 4.66
CA TYR A 260 -18.51 -2.50 4.17
C TYR A 260 -19.43 -3.57 4.79
N ILE A 261 -18.90 -4.62 5.43
CA ILE A 261 -19.69 -5.70 6.04
C ILE A 261 -20.76 -5.19 7.03
N PRO A 262 -20.45 -4.26 7.95
CA PRO A 262 -21.46 -3.72 8.87
C PRO A 262 -22.62 -3.05 8.14
N ASN A 263 -22.34 -2.26 7.10
CA ASN A 263 -23.37 -1.59 6.29
C ASN A 263 -24.22 -2.61 5.52
N LEU A 264 -23.61 -3.67 4.99
CA LEU A 264 -24.34 -4.77 4.35
C LEU A 264 -25.32 -5.45 5.32
N MET A 265 -24.93 -5.65 6.58
CA MET A 265 -25.82 -6.18 7.61
C MET A 265 -26.98 -5.23 7.91
N THR A 266 -26.72 -3.93 8.01
CA THR A 266 -27.77 -2.91 8.17
C THR A 266 -28.75 -2.93 6.99
N ILE A 267 -28.27 -2.99 5.75
CA ILE A 267 -29.11 -3.10 4.55
C ILE A 267 -29.96 -4.37 4.61
N LEU A 268 -29.38 -5.51 4.98
CA LEU A 268 -30.11 -6.77 5.13
C LEU A 268 -31.27 -6.63 6.11
N VAL A 269 -31.02 -6.04 7.29
CA VAL A 269 -32.05 -5.79 8.31
C VAL A 269 -33.15 -4.87 7.77
N LEU A 270 -32.78 -3.76 7.12
CA LEU A 270 -33.74 -2.82 6.53
C LEU A 270 -34.60 -3.49 5.46
N VAL A 271 -34.02 -4.28 4.55
CA VAL A 271 -34.75 -5.02 3.52
C VAL A 271 -35.74 -6.00 4.15
N VAL A 272 -35.34 -6.68 5.22
CA VAL A 272 -36.23 -7.57 5.98
C VAL A 272 -37.41 -6.80 6.57
N ILE A 273 -37.15 -5.65 7.23
CA ILE A 273 -38.20 -4.79 7.78
C ILE A 273 -39.18 -4.35 6.68
N PHE A 274 -38.68 -3.78 5.58
CA PHE A 274 -39.53 -3.34 4.47
C PHE A 274 -40.32 -4.48 3.82
N ARG A 275 -39.75 -5.68 3.76
CA ARG A 275 -40.45 -6.88 3.28
C ARG A 275 -41.63 -7.23 4.18
N TYR A 276 -41.48 -7.13 5.50
CA TYR A 276 -42.58 -7.34 6.44
C TYR A 276 -43.65 -6.24 6.35
N VAL A 277 -43.24 -4.97 6.17
CA VAL A 277 -44.17 -3.86 5.94
C VAL A 277 -45.01 -4.10 4.68
N LEU A 278 -44.38 -4.46 3.55
CA LEU A 278 -45.11 -4.80 2.32
C LEU A 278 -46.04 -6.00 2.50
N LYS A 279 -45.58 -7.04 3.23
CA LYS A 279 -46.41 -8.21 3.55
C LYS A 279 -47.63 -7.82 4.38
N PHE A 280 -47.49 -6.91 5.33
CA PHE A 280 -48.58 -6.39 6.15
C PHE A 280 -49.63 -5.64 5.31
N PHE A 281 -49.21 -4.73 4.43
CA PHE A 281 -50.14 -4.03 3.54
C PHE A 281 -50.82 -4.96 2.53
N SER A 282 -50.11 -5.97 2.04
CA SER A 282 -50.69 -7.02 1.19
C SER A 282 -51.74 -7.83 1.94
N TYR A 283 -51.51 -8.13 3.23
CA TYR A 283 -52.48 -8.80 4.08
C TYR A 283 -53.75 -7.96 4.28
N ILE A 284 -53.61 -6.67 4.60
CA ILE A 284 -54.76 -5.76 4.73
C ILE A 284 -55.57 -5.69 3.44
N LYS A 285 -54.89 -5.58 2.29
CA LYS A 285 -55.55 -5.58 0.97
C LYS A 285 -56.48 -6.79 0.82
N VAL A 286 -55.96 -7.99 1.08
CA VAL A 286 -56.73 -9.24 0.94
C VAL A 286 -57.91 -9.29 1.91
N GLU A 287 -57.76 -8.80 3.13
CA GLU A 287 -58.82 -8.81 4.14
C GLU A 287 -59.97 -7.84 3.78
N ILE A 288 -59.64 -6.69 3.18
CA ILE A 288 -60.62 -5.73 2.67
C ILE A 288 -61.31 -6.26 1.40
N GLU A 289 -60.57 -6.88 0.47
CA GLU A 289 -61.14 -7.51 -0.74
C GLU A 289 -62.13 -8.63 -0.39
N GLN A 290 -61.86 -9.38 0.69
CA GLN A 290 -62.73 -10.45 1.17
C GLN A 290 -63.91 -9.97 2.03
N GLY A 291 -64.02 -8.65 2.28
CA GLY A 291 -65.11 -8.07 3.09
C GLY A 291 -65.07 -8.41 4.58
N LYS A 292 -63.97 -9.03 5.06
CA LYS A 292 -63.80 -9.38 6.48
C LYS A 292 -63.40 -8.18 7.33
N LEU A 293 -62.76 -7.19 6.72
CA LEU A 293 -62.38 -5.93 7.35
C LEU A 293 -63.06 -4.78 6.61
N THR A 294 -64.16 -4.27 7.16
CA THR A 294 -64.92 -3.16 6.61
C THR A 294 -64.48 -1.85 7.26
N ILE A 295 -63.93 -0.95 6.46
CA ILE A 295 -63.57 0.41 6.90
C ILE A 295 -64.71 1.34 6.47
N PRO A 296 -65.32 2.11 7.38
CA PRO A 296 -66.40 3.04 7.03
C PRO A 296 -65.94 4.01 5.93
N GLY A 297 -66.60 3.99 4.78
CA GLY A 297 -66.28 4.85 3.63
C GLY A 297 -65.19 4.32 2.67
N PHE A 298 -64.67 3.10 2.85
CA PHE A 298 -63.73 2.46 1.93
C PHE A 298 -64.36 1.24 1.25
N TYR A 299 -64.46 1.27 -0.08
CA TYR A 299 -65.03 0.18 -0.88
C TYR A 299 -63.98 -0.91 -1.18
N ALA A 300 -64.40 -2.17 -1.22
CA ALA A 300 -63.52 -3.31 -1.48
C ALA A 300 -62.76 -3.17 -2.82
N ASP A 301 -63.39 -2.60 -3.84
CA ASP A 301 -62.80 -2.40 -5.17
C ASP A 301 -61.59 -1.45 -5.17
N TRP A 302 -61.45 -0.61 -4.14
CA TRP A 302 -60.32 0.33 -4.02
C TRP A 302 -59.08 -0.32 -3.40
N ALA A 303 -59.20 -1.49 -2.76
CA ALA A 303 -58.12 -2.14 -2.06
C ALA A 303 -56.89 -2.41 -2.97
N ASN A 304 -57.12 -2.91 -4.20
CA ASN A 304 -56.03 -3.23 -5.11
C ASN A 304 -55.32 -1.99 -5.68
N PRO A 305 -56.01 -0.96 -6.23
CA PRO A 305 -55.37 0.29 -6.63
C PRO A 305 -54.61 0.99 -5.50
N THR A 306 -55.19 1.05 -4.29
CA THR A 306 -54.54 1.67 -3.13
C THR A 306 -53.28 0.91 -2.70
N TYR A 307 -53.32 -0.43 -2.68
CA TYR A 307 -52.12 -1.24 -2.40
C TYR A 307 -51.02 -0.99 -3.43
N GLN A 308 -51.35 -0.89 -4.72
CA GLN A 308 -50.36 -0.65 -5.77
C GLN A 308 -49.64 0.70 -5.56
N ILE A 309 -50.38 1.75 -5.20
CA ILE A 309 -49.82 3.07 -4.88
C ILE A 309 -48.95 2.99 -3.63
N MET A 310 -49.45 2.38 -2.55
CA MET A 310 -48.70 2.19 -1.30
C MET A 310 -47.42 1.39 -1.52
N ARG A 311 -47.45 0.34 -2.34
CA ARG A 311 -46.28 -0.48 -2.68
C ARG A 311 -45.19 0.35 -3.34
N VAL A 312 -45.54 1.17 -4.34
CA VAL A 312 -44.56 2.06 -5.00
C VAL A 312 -43.99 3.06 -4.01
N LEU A 313 -44.82 3.65 -3.16
CA LEU A 313 -44.39 4.63 -2.15
C LEU A 313 -43.44 4.00 -1.12
N ILE A 314 -43.78 2.82 -0.60
CA ILE A 314 -42.94 2.06 0.35
C ILE A 314 -41.61 1.68 -0.31
N LEU A 315 -41.60 1.25 -1.57
CA LEU A 315 -40.37 0.93 -2.30
C LEU A 315 -39.50 2.18 -2.53
N ALA A 316 -40.11 3.31 -2.89
CA ALA A 316 -39.40 4.57 -3.05
C ALA A 316 -38.78 5.04 -1.71
N PHE A 317 -39.55 4.96 -0.63
CA PHE A 317 -39.06 5.28 0.71
C PHE A 317 -37.95 4.32 1.18
N ALA A 318 -38.10 3.02 0.92
CA ALA A 318 -37.08 2.03 1.23
C ALA A 318 -35.76 2.34 0.50
N LEU A 319 -35.83 2.74 -0.78
CA LEU A 319 -34.67 3.15 -1.55
C LEU A 319 -33.96 4.35 -0.89
N VAL A 320 -34.70 5.38 -0.47
CA VAL A 320 -34.13 6.55 0.21
C VAL A 320 -33.46 6.19 1.53
N VAL A 321 -34.07 5.28 2.33
CA VAL A 321 -33.52 4.86 3.63
C VAL A 321 -32.29 3.95 3.47
N ILE A 322 -32.28 3.07 2.45
CA ILE A 322 -31.17 2.15 2.18
C ILE A 322 -30.00 2.87 1.49
N PHE A 323 -30.28 3.93 0.72
CA PHE A 323 -29.28 4.62 -0.12
C PHE A 323 -28.01 5.06 0.62
N PRO A 324 -28.06 5.68 1.82
CA PRO A 324 -26.86 6.08 2.56
C PRO A 324 -25.92 4.92 2.88
N TYR A 325 -26.45 3.69 3.03
CA TYR A 325 -25.66 2.52 3.38
C TYR A 325 -25.04 1.81 2.15
N MET A 326 -25.43 2.19 0.93
CA MET A 326 -24.86 1.61 -0.29
C MET A 326 -23.42 2.08 -0.54
N PRO A 327 -22.57 1.25 -1.18
CA PRO A 327 -21.18 1.61 -1.42
C PRO A 327 -21.11 2.79 -2.38
N GLY A 328 -20.40 3.84 -2.00
CA GLY A 328 -20.25 5.05 -2.82
C GLY A 328 -21.39 6.08 -2.71
N SER A 329 -22.32 5.92 -1.76
CA SER A 329 -23.39 6.89 -1.44
C SER A 329 -22.85 8.30 -1.14
N ASP A 330 -21.66 8.37 -0.54
CA ASP A 330 -21.00 9.63 -0.21
C ASP A 330 -20.33 10.35 -1.38
N SER A 331 -20.14 9.64 -2.50
CA SER A 331 -19.44 10.21 -3.66
C SER A 331 -20.27 11.32 -4.32
N GLN A 332 -19.59 12.38 -4.77
CA GLN A 332 -20.21 13.51 -5.48
C GLN A 332 -20.97 13.05 -6.74
N ILE A 333 -20.45 12.02 -7.42
CA ILE A 333 -21.04 11.46 -8.63
C ILE A 333 -22.41 10.84 -8.33
N PHE A 334 -22.52 10.00 -7.30
CA PHE A 334 -23.79 9.37 -6.93
C PHE A 334 -24.82 10.39 -6.46
N LYS A 335 -24.41 11.39 -5.66
CA LYS A 335 -25.28 12.49 -5.23
C LYS A 335 -25.82 13.28 -6.43
N GLY A 336 -24.96 13.59 -7.40
CA GLY A 336 -25.35 14.27 -8.64
C GLY A 336 -26.38 13.47 -9.46
N VAL A 337 -26.15 12.17 -9.65
CA VAL A 337 -27.09 11.29 -10.38
C VAL A 337 -28.43 11.19 -9.65
N SER A 338 -28.45 11.06 -8.32
CA SER A 338 -29.71 11.00 -7.56
C SER A 338 -30.54 12.28 -7.67
N VAL A 339 -29.89 13.46 -7.63
CA VAL A 339 -30.57 14.75 -7.78
C VAL A 339 -31.13 14.90 -9.19
N PHE A 340 -30.36 14.52 -10.21
CA PHE A 340 -30.80 14.57 -11.60
C PHE A 340 -32.04 13.70 -11.86
N VAL A 341 -32.06 12.47 -11.32
CA VAL A 341 -33.23 11.58 -11.42
C VAL A 341 -34.45 12.19 -10.72
N GLY A 342 -34.27 12.79 -9.54
CA GLY A 342 -35.36 13.47 -8.81
C GLY A 342 -35.95 14.66 -9.59
N VAL A 343 -35.09 15.43 -10.25
CA VAL A 343 -35.51 16.55 -11.11
C VAL A 343 -36.28 16.05 -12.34
N LEU A 344 -35.81 14.98 -13.01
CA LEU A 344 -36.53 14.37 -14.14
C LEU A 344 -37.93 13.89 -13.76
N PHE A 345 -38.07 13.26 -12.59
CA PHE A 345 -39.36 12.81 -12.08
C PHE A 345 -40.30 14.00 -11.81
N THR A 346 -39.76 15.10 -11.27
CA THR A 346 -40.53 16.33 -10.99
C THR A 346 -41.04 16.97 -12.28
N PHE A 347 -40.20 17.11 -13.31
CA PHE A 347 -40.61 17.64 -14.61
C PHE A 347 -41.63 16.75 -15.33
N GLY A 348 -41.49 15.42 -15.23
CA GLY A 348 -42.48 14.48 -15.77
C GLY A 348 -43.87 14.63 -15.14
N SER A 349 -43.92 14.92 -13.83
CA SER A 349 -45.19 15.17 -13.12
C SER A 349 -45.82 16.53 -13.42
N ALA A 350 -45.01 17.56 -13.72
CA ALA A 350 -45.49 18.89 -14.07
C ALA A 350 -46.26 18.89 -15.40
N GLY A 351 -45.81 18.12 -16.40
CA GLY A 351 -46.53 17.95 -17.66
C GLY A 351 -47.95 17.40 -17.45
N PHE A 352 -48.14 16.43 -16.54
CA PHE A 352 -49.47 15.89 -16.21
C PHE A 352 -50.43 16.96 -15.65
N ARG A 353 -49.91 17.91 -14.87
CA ARG A 353 -50.68 19.04 -14.33
C ARG A 353 -51.16 20.00 -15.41
N GLU A 354 -50.36 20.20 -16.46
CA GLU A 354 -50.65 21.12 -17.56
C GLU A 354 -51.80 20.61 -18.45
N TYR A 355 -51.86 19.30 -18.71
CA TYR A 355 -53.00 18.67 -19.42
C TYR A 355 -54.28 18.66 -18.58
N SER A 356 -54.16 18.49 -17.25
CA SER A 356 -55.29 18.50 -16.32
C SER A 356 -55.90 19.91 -16.19
N CYS A 357 -55.07 20.96 -16.27
CA CYS A 357 -55.52 22.34 -16.23
C CYS A 357 -56.27 22.73 -17.50
N TRP A 358 -55.77 22.35 -18.68
CA TRP A 358 -56.44 22.57 -19.98
C TRP A 358 -57.81 21.91 -20.06
N ALA A 359 -57.96 20.68 -19.53
CA ALA A 359 -59.25 20.00 -19.49
C ALA A 359 -60.27 20.70 -18.56
N CYS A 360 -59.80 21.41 -17.54
CA CYS A 360 -60.66 22.13 -16.58
C CYS A 360 -61.11 23.50 -17.11
N THR A 361 -60.22 24.23 -17.81
CA THR A 361 -60.59 25.50 -18.47
C THR A 361 -61.52 25.29 -19.66
N ASP A 362 -61.37 24.20 -20.43
CA ASP A 362 -62.25 23.91 -21.57
C ASP A 362 -63.65 23.44 -21.12
N LEU A 363 -63.77 22.83 -19.93
CA LEU A 363 -65.06 22.49 -19.32
C LEU A 363 -65.80 23.73 -18.80
N HIS A 364 -65.07 24.74 -18.31
CA HIS A 364 -65.64 25.98 -17.79
C HIS A 364 -66.03 26.99 -18.89
N ALA A 365 -65.50 26.83 -20.11
CA ALA A 365 -65.87 27.63 -21.29
C ALA A 365 -67.06 27.06 -22.08
N ARG A 366 -67.56 25.87 -21.71
CA ARG A 366 -68.71 25.19 -22.33
C ARG A 366 -69.97 25.14 -21.45
N LEU A 367 -69.93 25.74 -20.26
CA LEU A 367 -71.09 26.10 -19.44
C LEU A 367 -71.29 27.61 -19.54
#